data_AF-A0AAU5A6Z6-F1
#
_entry.id   AF-A0AAU5A6Z6-F1
#
_cell.length_a   1.000
_cell.length_b   1.000
_cell.length_c   1.000
_cell.angle_alpha   90.00
_cell.angle_beta   90.00
_cell.angle_gamma   90.00
#
_symmetry.space_group_name_H-M   'P 1'
#
loop_
_entity.id
_entity.type
_entity.pdbx_description
1 polymer ?
#
loop_
_entity_poly.entity_id
_entity_poly.type
_entity_poly.pdbx_seq_one_letter_code
_entity_poly.pdbx_strand_id
1 'polypeptide(L)' 'MKICGKCDQPLQDGEKYTKHPIAGSSYGGDTVYRHVDECRPVPIQTTQDSVYH' A
#
# COMPACT_ATOMS: atom_id res chain seq x y z
N MET A 1 -10.70 -5.92 -1.47
CA MET A 1 -9.91 -4.68 -1.36
C MET A 1 -8.55 -4.92 -1.99
N LYS A 2 -8.00 -3.96 -2.75
CA LYS A 2 -6.64 -4.06 -3.30
C LYS A 2 -5.72 -3.25 -2.41
N ILE A 3 -4.59 -3.82 -2.02
CA ILE A 3 -3.59 -3.15 -1.18
C ILE A 3 -2.38 -2.86 -2.05
N CYS A 4 -1.81 -1.67 -1.90
CA CYS A 4 -0.56 -1.32 -2.56
C CYS A 4 0.59 -2.11 -1.92
N GLY A 5 1.23 -3.02 -2.68
CA GLY A 5 2.39 -3.78 -2.20
C GLY A 5 3.68 -2.96 -2.07
N LYS A 6 3.60 -1.63 -1.98
CA LYS A 6 4.73 -0.71 -1.74
C LYS A 6 4.58 0.08 -0.43
N CYS A 7 3.37 0.56 -0.12
CA CYS A 7 3.10 1.32 1.10
C CYS A 7 2.07 0.68 2.02
N ASP A 8 1.58 -0.52 1.68
CA ASP A 8 0.58 -1.28 2.43
C ASP A 8 -0.74 -0.52 2.71
N GLN A 9 -0.99 0.54 1.94
CA GLN A 9 -2.25 1.29 2.00
C GLN A 9 -3.29 0.72 1.03
N PRO A 10 -4.58 0.83 1.36
CA PRO A 10 -5.65 0.44 0.45
C PRO A 10 -5.69 1.37 -0.77
N LEU A 11 -5.89 0.76 -1.93
CA LEU A 11 -6.18 1.48 -3.18
C LEU A 11 -7.64 1.95 -3.17
N GLN A 12 -7.88 3.25 -3.35
CA GLN A 12 -9.22 3.80 -3.39
C GLN A 12 -9.94 3.45 -4.70
N ASP A 13 -11.29 3.45 -4.65
CA ASP A 13 -12.10 3.21 -5.85
C ASP A 13 -11.97 4.41 -6.81
N GLY A 14 -11.69 4.14 -8.08
CA GLY A 14 -11.34 5.17 -9.07
C GLY A 14 -9.87 5.60 -9.10
N GLU A 15 -9.03 5.12 -8.16
CA GLU A 15 -7.60 5.42 -8.15
C GLU A 15 -6.84 4.60 -9.21
N LYS A 16 -5.83 5.20 -9.85
CA LYS A 16 -5.04 4.52 -10.87
C LYS A 16 -3.99 3.61 -10.22
N TYR A 17 -3.94 2.36 -10.65
CA TYR A 17 -2.97 1.37 -10.17
C TYR A 17 -2.33 0.57 -11.29
N THR A 18 -1.09 0.13 -11.07
CA THR A 18 -0.44 -0.90 -11.89
C THR A 18 -0.65 -2.27 -11.27
N LYS A 19 -0.80 -3.29 -12.13
CA LYS A 19 -0.90 -4.69 -11.74
C LYS A 19 0.38 -5.41 -12.15
N HIS A 20 1.01 -6.10 -11.20
CA HIS A 20 2.19 -6.90 -11.43
C HIS A 20 1.85 -8.36 -11.07
N PRO A 21 1.65 -9.23 -12.07
CA PRO A 21 1.51 -10.65 -11.79
C PRO A 21 2.85 -11.18 -11.30
N ILE A 22 2.89 -11.73 -10.10
CA ILE A 22 4.03 -12.50 -9.63
C ILE A 22 3.72 -13.98 -9.86
N ALA A 23 4.57 -14.62 -10.66
CA ALA A 23 4.48 -16.06 -10.88
C ALA A 23 4.96 -16.78 -9.62
N GLY A 24 4.06 -16.91 -8.63
CA GLY A 24 4.25 -17.75 -7.46
C GLY A 24 4.02 -19.21 -7.81
N SER A 25 4.96 -20.07 -7.42
CA SER A 25 5.09 -21.49 -7.79
C SER A 25 3.97 -22.43 -7.31
N SER A 26 2.80 -21.94 -6.91
CA SER A 26 1.73 -22.78 -6.37
C SER A 26 0.37 -22.14 -6.58
N TYR A 27 -0.38 -22.67 -7.55
CA TYR A 27 -1.85 -22.67 -7.58
C TYR A 27 -2.54 -21.33 -7.22
N GLY A 28 -2.11 -20.24 -7.85
CA GLY A 28 -2.72 -18.92 -7.68
C GLY A 28 -1.66 -17.85 -7.85
N GLY A 29 -1.53 -17.32 -9.07
CA GLY A 29 -0.62 -16.21 -9.30
C GLY A 29 -1.03 -15.02 -8.44
N ASP A 30 -0.27 -14.74 -7.39
CA ASP A 30 -0.47 -13.54 -6.60
C ASP A 30 -0.33 -12.32 -7.54
N THR A 31 -1.28 -11.40 -7.45
CA THR A 31 -1.23 -10.15 -8.22
C THR A 31 -0.93 -9.03 -7.24
N VAL A 32 0.24 -8.42 -7.39
CA VAL A 32 0.60 -7.24 -6.61
C VAL A 32 0.02 -6.01 -7.30
N TYR A 33 -0.73 -5.21 -6.55
CA TYR A 33 -1.24 -3.93 -7.00
C TYR A 33 -0.33 -2.82 -6.48
N ARG A 34 -0.08 -1.78 -7.27
CA ARG A 34 0.71 -0.61 -6.87
C ARG A 34 0.05 0.69 -7.32
N HIS A 35 0.15 1.75 -6.52
CA HIS A 35 -0.25 3.10 -6.93
C HIS A 35 0.51 3.51 -8.20
N VAL A 36 -0.17 4.13 -9.16
CA VAL A 36 0.51 4.76 -10.32
C VAL A 36 1.29 5.99 -9.85
N ASP A 37 0.66 6.79 -8.99
CA ASP A 37 1.28 7.96 -8.38
C ASP A 37 2.19 7.54 -7.20
N GLU A 38 3.03 8.49 -6.74
CA GLU A 38 3.80 8.26 -5.52
C GLU A 38 2.86 7.89 -4.37
N CYS A 39 3.22 6.83 -3.65
CA CYS A 39 2.52 6.44 -2.44
C CYS A 39 2.52 7.64 -1.51
N ARG A 40 1.33 8.17 -1.21
CA ARG A 40 1.24 9.31 -0.32
C ARG A 40 1.87 8.93 1.00
N PRO A 41 2.76 9.75 1.56
CA PRO A 41 3.26 9.50 2.90
C PRO A 41 2.06 9.34 3.81
N VAL A 42 1.99 8.21 4.52
CA VAL A 42 1.11 8.12 5.70
C VAL A 42 1.42 9.35 6.53
N PRO A 43 0.41 10.14 6.96
CA PRO A 43 0.67 11.18 7.93
C PRO A 43 1.31 10.46 9.11
N ILE A 44 2.61 10.73 9.32
CA ILE A 44 3.28 10.32 10.54
C ILE A 44 2.38 10.81 11.65
N GLN A 45 1.74 9.90 12.39
CA GLN A 45 1.13 10.28 13.64
C GLN A 45 2.27 10.89 14.42
N THR A 46 2.29 12.23 14.51
CA THR A 46 3.07 12.93 15.50
C THR A 46 2.58 12.34 16.80
N THR A 47 3.32 11.35 17.30
CA THR A 47 3.18 10.89 18.66
C THR A 47 3.44 12.15 19.44
N GLN A 48 2.37 12.72 19.99
CA GLN A 48 2.49 13.82 20.92
C GLN A 48 3.24 13.19 22.09
N ASP A 49 4.55 13.35 22.07
CA ASP A 49 5.45 13.01 23.15
C ASP A 49 5.05 13.93 24.30
N SER A 50 4.04 13.50 25.05
CA SER A 50 3.75 14.08 26.33
C SER A 50 4.85 13.61 27.26
N VAL A 51 5.99 14.30 27.18
CA VAL A 51 6.91 14.49 28.29
C VAL A 51 6.06 14.80 29.52
N TYR A 52 5.99 13.85 30.46
CA TYR A 52 5.58 14.14 31.82
C TYR A 52 6.80 13.97 32.72
N HIS A 53 7.05 15.06 33.44
CA HIS A 53 8.10 15.32 34.43
C HIS A 53 8.11 14.33 35.60
#